data_AF-A0A166J2C4-F1
#
_entry.id   AF-A0A166J2C4-F1
#
_cell.length_a   1.000
_cell.length_b   1.000
_cell.length_c   1.000
_cell.angle_alpha   90.00
_cell.angle_beta   90.00
_cell.angle_gamma   90.00
#
_symmetry.space_group_name_H-M   'P 1'
#
loop_
_entity.id
_entity.type
_entity.pdbx_description
1 polymer ?
#
loop_
_entity_poly.entity_id
_entity_poly.type
_entity_poly.pdbx_seq_one_letter_code
_entity_poly.pdbx_strand_id
1 'polypeptide(L)'
;MHFANAPMAKPGHSTITNILSVYVVIAGGVQAQVGREQLHELLLQSVRPEWYRIIHDLRRRSKRDPQVAKKCEKLLSIWKKLGDTLDLVEDTERKEYERDMKRTAQLCGWSECQYSKVPSGSPTRACAGCGEVRYCSRSCQQNDWKQGGHKKRCKRLKAELHMSRK
;
A
#
# COMPACT_ATOMS: atom_id res chain seq x y z
N MET A 1 -41.51 15.06 11.64
CA MET A 1 -40.54 15.92 10.93
C MET A 1 -39.34 15.05 10.56
N HIS A 2 -39.13 14.82 9.26
CA HIS A 2 -38.08 13.96 8.74
C HIS A 2 -36.75 14.73 8.75
N PHE A 3 -35.77 14.27 9.54
CA PHE A 3 -34.40 14.74 9.41
C PHE A 3 -33.81 14.13 8.14
N ALA A 4 -33.64 14.96 7.12
CA ALA A 4 -32.96 14.60 5.89
C ALA A 4 -31.50 14.25 6.22
N ASN A 5 -31.13 13.00 5.97
CA ASN A 5 -29.73 12.57 5.97
C ASN A 5 -28.99 13.31 4.86
N ALA A 6 -28.12 14.24 5.23
CA ALA A 6 -27.15 14.82 4.31
C ALA A 6 -26.21 13.71 3.81
N PRO A 7 -26.06 13.51 2.49
CA PRO A 7 -25.12 12.52 1.99
C PRO A 7 -23.70 13.00 2.31
N MET A 8 -22.97 12.22 3.10
CA MET A 8 -21.52 12.42 3.25
C MET A 8 -20.88 12.28 1.86
N ALA A 9 -20.45 13.42 1.30
CA ALA A 9 -19.75 13.45 0.04
C ALA A 9 -18.48 12.60 0.14
N LYS A 10 -18.39 11.55 -0.69
CA LYS A 10 -17.18 10.75 -0.82
C LYS A 10 -16.06 11.68 -1.32
N PRO A 11 -14.86 11.70 -0.71
CA PRO A 11 -13.77 12.51 -1.20
C PRO A 11 -13.45 12.11 -2.65
N GLY A 12 -13.71 13.01 -3.61
CA GLY A 12 -13.42 12.75 -5.02
C GLY A 12 -11.91 12.62 -5.23
N HIS A 13 -11.49 11.88 -6.27
CA HIS A 13 -10.06 11.65 -6.60
C HIS A 13 -9.24 12.94 -6.81
N SER A 14 -9.90 14.05 -7.17
CA SER A 14 -9.32 15.40 -7.20
C SER A 14 -8.67 15.76 -5.85
N THR A 15 -9.30 15.37 -4.74
CA THR A 15 -8.83 15.62 -3.37
C THR A 15 -7.49 14.95 -3.11
N ILE A 16 -7.32 13.69 -3.52
CA ILE A 16 -6.07 12.94 -3.29
C ILE A 16 -4.93 13.53 -4.13
N THR A 17 -5.17 13.82 -5.41
CA THR A 17 -4.13 14.45 -6.26
C THR A 17 -3.72 15.82 -5.71
N ASN A 18 -4.67 16.58 -5.15
CA ASN A 18 -4.39 17.89 -4.57
C ASN A 18 -3.58 17.76 -3.27
N ILE A 19 -3.96 16.84 -2.38
CA ILE A 19 -3.22 16.55 -1.15
C ILE A 19 -1.78 16.15 -1.49
N LEU A 20 -1.58 15.20 -2.39
CA LEU A 20 -0.24 14.77 -2.78
C LEU A 20 0.59 15.90 -3.41
N SER A 21 -0.05 16.78 -4.19
CA SER A 21 0.64 17.95 -4.76
C SER A 21 1.12 18.92 -3.67
N VAL A 22 0.35 19.09 -2.58
CA VAL A 22 0.79 19.88 -1.42
C VAL A 22 2.02 19.25 -0.77
N TYR A 23 2.05 17.92 -0.59
CA TYR A 23 3.22 17.23 -0.05
C TYR A 23 4.47 17.38 -0.94
N VAL A 24 4.31 17.38 -2.26
CA VAL A 24 5.44 17.67 -3.19
C VAL A 24 6.01 19.07 -2.94
N VAL A 25 5.14 20.08 -2.78
CA VAL A 25 5.57 21.46 -2.51
C VAL A 25 6.26 21.56 -1.14
N ILE A 26 5.70 20.92 -0.11
CA ILE A 26 6.30 20.90 1.23
C ILE A 26 7.68 20.23 1.18
N ALA A 27 7.79 19.05 0.57
CA ALA A 27 9.05 18.31 0.45
C ALA A 27 10.11 19.14 -0.29
N GLY A 28 9.77 19.74 -1.44
CA GLY A 28 10.69 20.61 -2.18
C GLY A 28 11.11 21.86 -1.40
N GLY A 29 10.20 22.49 -0.66
CA GLY A 29 10.52 23.64 0.19
C GLY A 29 11.38 23.28 1.40
N VAL A 30 11.21 22.07 1.94
CA VAL A 30 12.03 21.54 3.04
C VAL A 30 13.45 21.23 2.57
N GLN A 31 13.61 20.65 1.38
CA GLN A 31 14.91 20.34 0.80
C GLN A 31 15.75 21.59 0.49
N ALA A 32 15.10 22.69 0.11
CA ALA A 32 15.78 23.93 -0.26
C ALA A 32 16.23 24.80 0.94
N GLN A 33 15.86 24.45 2.17
CA GLN A 33 16.10 25.28 3.36
C GLN A 33 17.07 24.64 4.35
N VAL A 34 18.18 25.34 4.64
CA VAL A 34 19.12 24.99 5.71
C VAL A 34 18.39 24.99 7.06
N GLY A 35 18.51 23.90 7.82
CA GLY A 35 17.88 23.73 9.14
C GLY A 35 16.56 22.95 9.18
N ARG A 36 16.07 22.42 8.05
CA ARG A 36 14.88 21.54 8.00
C ARG A 36 15.17 20.06 7.70
N GLU A 37 16.42 19.66 7.88
CA GLU A 37 16.90 18.28 7.66
C GLU A 37 16.07 17.23 8.41
N GLN A 38 15.68 17.53 9.66
CA GLN A 38 14.83 16.63 10.47
C GLN A 38 13.45 16.40 9.85
N LEU A 39 12.83 17.44 9.27
CA LEU A 39 11.53 17.31 8.62
C LEU A 39 11.65 16.55 7.30
N HIS A 40 12.74 16.78 6.56
CA HIS A 40 13.04 15.99 5.35
C HIS A 40 13.16 14.50 5.70
N GLU A 41 13.92 14.19 6.75
CA GLU A 41 14.15 12.82 7.20
C GLU A 41 12.85 12.13 7.66
N LEU A 42 11.99 12.83 8.40
CA LEU A 42 10.69 12.30 8.81
C LEU A 42 9.77 12.00 7.61
N LEU A 43 9.76 12.88 6.62
CA LEU A 43 8.99 12.67 5.39
C LEU A 43 9.55 11.48 4.61
N LEU A 44 10.87 11.38 4.47
CA LEU A 44 11.54 10.26 3.81
C LEU A 44 11.22 8.94 4.50
N GLN A 45 11.37 8.85 5.81
CA GLN A 45 11.09 7.63 6.59
C GLN A 45 9.62 7.20 6.48
N SER A 46 8.70 8.16 6.37
CA SER A 46 7.27 7.88 6.22
C SER A 46 6.88 7.45 4.80
N VAL A 47 7.47 8.06 3.78
CA VAL A 47 7.11 7.83 2.37
C VAL A 47 7.80 6.60 1.80
N ARG A 48 9.08 6.39 2.12
CA ARG A 48 9.93 5.35 1.50
C ARG A 48 9.31 3.93 1.54
N PRO A 49 8.77 3.42 2.67
CA PRO A 49 8.23 2.06 2.73
C PRO A 49 7.06 1.81 1.77
N GLU A 50 6.28 2.85 1.47
CA GLU A 50 5.09 2.74 0.62
C GLU A 50 5.35 3.22 -0.81
N TRP A 51 6.46 3.91 -1.06
CA TRP A 51 6.69 4.63 -2.31
C TRP A 51 6.66 3.71 -3.53
N TYR A 52 7.57 2.72 -3.59
CA TYR A 52 7.59 1.81 -4.73
C TYR A 52 6.40 0.83 -4.73
N ARG A 53 5.89 0.45 -3.56
CA ARG A 53 4.70 -0.40 -3.45
C ARG A 53 3.49 0.22 -4.14
N ILE A 54 3.23 1.50 -3.89
CA ILE A 54 2.13 2.24 -4.52
C ILE A 54 2.38 2.37 -6.03
N ILE A 55 3.62 2.64 -6.47
CA ILE A 55 3.97 2.65 -7.90
C ILE A 55 3.62 1.31 -8.56
N HIS A 56 4.05 0.21 -7.95
CA HIS A 56 3.78 -1.15 -8.43
C HIS A 56 2.27 -1.41 -8.54
N ASP A 57 1.50 -1.05 -7.52
CA ASP A 57 0.06 -1.27 -7.49
C ASP A 57 -0.71 -0.39 -8.49
N LEU A 58 -0.33 0.89 -8.64
CA LEU A 58 -0.90 1.79 -9.62
C LEU A 58 -0.65 1.28 -11.05
N ARG A 59 0.58 0.85 -11.35
CA ARG A 59 0.92 0.26 -12.65
C ARG A 59 0.13 -1.01 -12.92
N ARG A 60 0.02 -1.90 -11.92
CA ARG A 60 -0.74 -3.15 -12.04
C ARG A 60 -2.23 -2.91 -12.26
N ARG A 61 -2.82 -1.92 -11.58
CA ARG A 61 -4.23 -1.53 -11.76
C ARG A 61 -4.48 -0.89 -13.12
N SER A 62 -3.61 0.05 -13.52
CA SER A 62 -3.68 0.72 -14.83
C SER A 62 -3.68 -0.26 -15.99
N LYS A 63 -2.88 -1.34 -15.90
CA LYS A 63 -2.83 -2.40 -16.92
C LYS A 63 -4.09 -3.29 -16.97
N ARG A 64 -4.83 -3.40 -15.86
CA ARG A 64 -5.98 -4.31 -15.74
C ARG A 64 -7.30 -3.66 -16.13
N ASP A 65 -7.41 -2.35 -15.97
CA ASP A 65 -8.65 -1.62 -16.18
C ASP A 65 -8.36 -0.29 -16.90
N PRO A 66 -8.66 -0.22 -18.21
CA PRO A 66 -8.48 0.99 -19.01
C PRO A 66 -9.27 2.21 -18.50
N GLN A 67 -10.41 2.00 -17.82
CA GLN A 67 -11.25 3.10 -17.32
C GLN A 67 -10.58 3.85 -16.15
N VAL A 68 -9.74 3.17 -15.38
CA VAL A 68 -8.96 3.78 -14.30
C VAL A 68 -7.53 4.15 -14.71
N ALA A 69 -7.05 3.69 -15.87
CA ALA A 69 -5.68 3.89 -16.33
C ALA A 69 -5.25 5.36 -16.32
N LYS A 70 -6.03 6.25 -16.94
CA LYS A 70 -5.75 7.70 -16.97
C LYS A 70 -5.64 8.32 -15.57
N LYS A 71 -6.42 7.83 -14.61
CA LYS A 71 -6.38 8.28 -13.21
C LYS A 71 -5.12 7.76 -12.51
N CYS A 72 -4.80 6.48 -12.72
CA CYS A 72 -3.58 5.86 -12.20
C CYS A 72 -2.32 6.54 -12.74
N GLU A 73 -2.28 6.91 -14.01
CA GLU A 73 -1.17 7.64 -14.64
C GLU A 73 -0.95 9.02 -13.99
N LYS A 74 -2.04 9.78 -13.78
CA LYS A 74 -1.95 11.08 -13.10
C LYS A 74 -1.43 10.94 -11.67
N LEU A 75 -1.95 9.98 -10.91
CA LEU A 75 -1.48 9.71 -9.54
C LEU A 75 -0.03 9.24 -9.52
N LEU A 76 0.35 8.36 -10.45
CA LEU A 76 1.70 7.84 -10.59
C LEU A 76 2.70 8.97 -10.86
N SER A 77 2.35 9.91 -11.74
CA SER A 77 3.19 11.08 -12.03
C SER A 77 3.46 11.94 -10.80
N ILE A 78 2.42 12.29 -10.03
CA ILE A 78 2.56 13.11 -8.81
C ILE A 78 3.34 12.35 -7.73
N TRP A 79 3.05 11.06 -7.56
CA TRP A 79 3.70 10.22 -6.55
C TRP A 79 5.19 9.98 -6.85
N LYS A 80 5.55 9.81 -8.13
CA LYS A 80 6.95 9.76 -8.57
C LYS A 80 7.67 11.08 -8.26
N LYS A 81 7.05 12.21 -8.60
CA LYS A 81 7.61 13.54 -8.31
C LYS A 81 7.87 13.74 -6.81
N LEU A 82 7.00 13.25 -5.92
CA LEU A 82 7.23 13.28 -4.47
C LEU A 82 8.47 12.47 -4.08
N GLY A 83 8.66 11.29 -4.66
CA GLY A 83 9.85 10.48 -4.43
C GLY A 83 11.12 11.17 -4.93
N ASP A 84 11.06 11.74 -6.14
CA ASP A 84 12.19 12.48 -6.72
C ASP A 84 12.59 13.67 -5.82
N THR A 85 11.63 14.36 -5.19
CA THR A 85 11.91 15.45 -4.22
C THR A 85 12.48 14.97 -2.88
N LEU A 86 12.38 13.67 -2.59
CA LEU A 86 12.92 13.02 -1.39
C LEU A 86 14.14 12.14 -1.72
N ASP A 87 14.76 12.37 -2.89
CA ASP A 87 15.93 11.62 -3.37
C ASP A 87 15.71 10.10 -3.50
N LEU A 88 14.46 9.65 -3.71
CA LEU A 88 14.13 8.25 -3.94
C LEU A 88 14.37 7.86 -5.40
N VAL A 89 15.25 6.90 -5.63
CA VAL A 89 15.56 6.39 -6.97
C VAL A 89 14.73 5.14 -7.27
N GLU A 90 13.92 5.20 -8.33
CA GLU A 90 12.95 4.14 -8.69
C GLU A 90 13.54 2.73 -8.76
N ASP A 91 14.68 2.59 -9.43
CA ASP A 91 15.34 1.30 -9.61
C ASP A 91 15.92 0.73 -8.30
N THR A 92 16.35 1.59 -7.39
CA THR A 92 16.87 1.21 -6.07
C THR A 92 15.73 0.72 -5.19
N GLU A 93 14.68 1.52 -5.06
CA GLU A 93 13.51 1.19 -4.23
C GLU A 93 12.75 -0.02 -4.81
N ARG A 94 12.74 -0.22 -6.13
CA ARG A 94 12.23 -1.44 -6.77
C ARG A 94 12.94 -2.68 -6.25
N LYS A 95 14.27 -2.67 -6.27
CA LYS A 95 15.09 -3.83 -5.86
C LYS A 95 14.92 -4.14 -4.37
N GLU A 96 14.77 -3.11 -3.53
CA GLU A 96 14.46 -3.30 -2.10
C GLU A 96 13.08 -3.90 -1.92
N TYR A 97 12.05 -3.32 -2.54
CA TYR A 97 10.69 -3.87 -2.50
C TYR A 97 10.61 -5.33 -2.98
N GLU A 98 11.30 -5.68 -4.08
CA GLU A 98 11.32 -7.05 -4.58
C GLU A 98 12.01 -8.03 -3.61
N ARG A 99 13.09 -7.60 -2.94
CA ARG A 99 13.75 -8.40 -1.90
C ARG A 99 12.84 -8.59 -0.69
N ASP A 100 12.20 -7.53 -0.23
CA ASP A 100 11.26 -7.59 0.90
C ASP A 100 10.04 -8.43 0.59
N MET A 101 9.48 -8.32 -0.62
CA MET A 101 8.38 -9.17 -1.08
C MET A 101 8.77 -10.65 -1.12
N LYS A 102 9.98 -10.97 -1.58
CA LYS A 102 10.48 -12.36 -1.57
C LYS A 102 10.66 -12.88 -0.14
N ARG A 103 11.25 -12.06 0.75
CA ARG A 103 11.46 -12.39 2.16
C ARG A 103 10.14 -12.61 2.88
N THR A 104 9.21 -11.66 2.79
CA THR A 104 7.89 -11.74 3.45
C THR A 104 7.03 -12.86 2.87
N ALA A 105 7.19 -13.19 1.57
CA ALA A 105 6.52 -14.34 0.98
C ALA A 105 6.97 -15.70 1.56
N GLN A 106 8.04 -15.76 2.34
CA GLN A 106 8.48 -16.97 3.04
C GLN A 106 7.98 -17.04 4.49
N LEU A 107 7.31 -16.00 4.99
CA LEU A 107 6.80 -15.92 6.36
C LEU A 107 5.34 -16.34 6.45
N CYS A 108 4.96 -16.87 7.61
CA CYS A 108 3.58 -17.18 7.94
C CYS A 108 2.88 -15.96 8.52
N GLY A 109 1.69 -15.63 8.01
CA GLY A 109 0.92 -14.49 8.46
C GLY A 109 0.20 -14.67 9.79
N TRP A 110 0.16 -15.89 10.33
CA TRP A 110 -0.37 -16.13 11.67
C TRP A 110 0.70 -15.80 12.71
N SER A 111 0.45 -14.82 13.58
CA SER A 111 1.43 -14.29 14.55
C SER A 111 2.01 -15.36 15.48
N GLU A 112 1.16 -16.30 15.92
CA GLU A 112 1.54 -17.36 16.86
C GLU A 112 2.26 -18.54 16.18
N CYS A 113 2.45 -18.49 14.86
CA CYS A 113 3.27 -19.48 14.18
C CYS A 113 4.75 -19.21 14.43
N GLN A 114 5.55 -20.24 14.67
CA GLN A 114 7.01 -20.11 14.72
C GLN A 114 7.60 -19.46 13.46
N TYR A 115 6.98 -19.68 12.29
CA TYR A 115 7.40 -19.12 11.01
C TYR A 115 6.87 -17.71 10.75
N SER A 116 6.32 -17.02 11.76
CA SER A 116 5.85 -15.63 11.60
C SER A 116 6.99 -14.63 11.44
N LYS A 117 8.17 -14.96 11.98
CA LYS A 117 9.38 -14.12 11.94
C LYS A 117 10.55 -14.77 11.21
N VAL A 118 10.49 -16.08 10.96
CA VAL A 118 11.54 -16.84 10.26
C VAL A 118 10.97 -17.59 9.05
N PRO A 119 11.75 -17.77 7.96
CA PRO A 119 11.30 -18.49 6.78
C PRO A 119 10.82 -19.91 7.10
N SER A 120 9.68 -20.33 6.53
CA SER A 120 9.14 -21.68 6.76
C SER A 120 9.88 -22.81 6.06
N GLY A 121 10.92 -22.52 5.28
CA GLY A 121 11.66 -23.48 4.43
C GLY A 121 10.83 -24.08 3.28
N SER A 122 9.51 -24.06 3.39
CA SER A 122 8.52 -24.50 2.42
C SER A 122 7.76 -23.31 1.81
N PRO A 123 7.24 -23.45 0.57
CA PRO A 123 6.46 -22.39 -0.07
C PRO A 123 5.19 -22.04 0.72
N THR A 124 4.99 -20.76 1.02
CA THR A 124 3.75 -20.30 1.66
C THR A 124 2.64 -20.08 0.63
N ARG A 125 1.39 -20.27 1.08
CA ARG A 125 0.20 -20.11 0.25
C ARG A 125 -0.52 -18.82 0.59
N ALA A 126 -0.75 -17.98 -0.41
CA ALA A 126 -1.55 -16.77 -0.23
C ALA A 126 -3.01 -17.11 0.11
N CYS A 127 -3.64 -16.27 0.92
CA CYS A 127 -5.07 -16.34 1.18
C CYS A 127 -5.84 -16.18 -0.13
N ALA A 128 -6.65 -17.17 -0.50
CA ALA A 128 -7.45 -17.11 -1.73
C ALA A 128 -8.48 -15.96 -1.75
N GLY A 129 -8.86 -15.44 -0.57
CA GLY A 129 -9.84 -14.35 -0.46
C GLY A 129 -9.26 -12.96 -0.76
N CYS A 130 -8.09 -12.64 -0.19
CA CYS A 130 -7.49 -11.29 -0.30
C CYS A 130 -6.13 -11.27 -1.01
N GLY A 131 -5.39 -12.38 -1.04
CA GLY A 131 -4.03 -12.43 -1.58
C GLY A 131 -2.94 -11.75 -0.75
N GLU A 132 -3.30 -10.95 0.27
CA GLU A 132 -2.38 -10.11 1.06
C GLU A 132 -1.55 -10.89 2.10
N VAL A 133 -2.11 -11.94 2.68
CA VAL A 133 -1.46 -12.71 3.75
C VAL A 133 -1.17 -14.12 3.24
N ARG A 134 -0.01 -14.69 3.62
CA ARG A 134 0.39 -16.04 3.24
C ARG A 134 0.56 -16.94 4.45
N TYR A 135 0.39 -18.24 4.28
CA TYR A 135 0.47 -19.21 5.38
C TYR A 135 1.34 -20.40 4.98
N CYS A 136 2.13 -20.90 5.92
CA CYS A 136 2.90 -22.14 5.72
C CYS A 136 1.99 -23.38 5.62
N SER A 137 0.77 -23.32 6.17
CA SER A 137 -0.17 -24.44 6.17
C SER A 137 -1.62 -23.97 6.20
N ARG A 138 -2.53 -24.87 5.80
CA ARG A 138 -3.99 -24.66 5.93
C ARG A 138 -4.41 -24.50 7.41
N SER A 139 -3.72 -25.18 8.33
CA SER A 139 -3.96 -25.06 9.77
C SER A 139 -3.69 -23.63 10.26
N CYS A 140 -2.53 -23.05 9.90
CA CYS A 140 -2.21 -21.66 10.25
C CYS A 140 -3.23 -20.66 9.69
N GLN A 141 -3.70 -20.87 8.45
CA GLN A 141 -4.77 -20.03 7.89
C GLN A 141 -6.07 -20.11 8.71
N GLN A 142 -6.47 -21.31 9.15
CA GLN A 142 -7.67 -21.50 9.96
C GLN A 142 -7.53 -20.92 11.36
N ASN A 143 -6.35 -21.03 11.98
CA ASN A 143 -6.06 -20.44 13.27
C ASN A 143 -6.08 -18.91 13.18
N ASP A 144 -5.43 -18.32 12.18
CA ASP A 144 -5.47 -16.87 11.95
C ASP A 144 -6.90 -16.37 11.65
N TRP A 145 -7.70 -17.18 10.96
CA TRP A 145 -9.11 -16.88 10.70
C TRP A 145 -9.96 -16.84 11.97
N LYS A 146 -9.76 -17.78 12.90
CA LYS A 146 -10.55 -17.92 14.13
C LYS A 146 -10.03 -17.04 15.27
N GLN A 147 -8.71 -16.95 15.41
CA GLN A 147 -8.02 -16.39 16.58
C GLN A 147 -7.25 -15.11 16.23
N GLY A 148 -6.57 -15.05 15.08
CA GLY A 148 -5.73 -13.91 14.68
C GLY A 148 -6.46 -12.75 14.01
N GLY A 149 -7.79 -12.81 13.92
CA GLY A 149 -8.62 -11.69 13.42
C GLY A 149 -8.63 -11.52 11.89
N HIS A 150 -8.01 -12.44 11.13
CA HIS A 150 -7.96 -12.34 9.66
C HIS A 150 -9.34 -12.31 9.02
N LYS A 151 -10.33 -13.01 9.60
CA LYS A 151 -11.72 -13.03 9.12
C LYS A 151 -12.31 -11.63 8.93
N LYS A 152 -12.05 -10.72 9.87
CA LYS A 152 -12.56 -9.33 9.82
C LYS A 152 -11.85 -8.53 8.73
N ARG A 153 -10.51 -8.63 8.67
CA ARG A 153 -9.66 -7.92 7.71
C ARG A 153 -9.89 -8.38 6.27
N CYS A 154 -9.99 -9.69 6.04
CA CYS A 154 -10.16 -10.27 4.72
C CYS A 154 -11.50 -9.88 4.06
N LYS A 155 -12.59 -9.80 4.84
CA LYS A 155 -13.91 -9.41 4.31
C LYS A 155 -13.95 -7.96 3.82
N ARG A 156 -13.32 -7.03 4.56
CA ARG A 156 -13.20 -5.63 4.18
C ARG A 156 -12.51 -5.49 2.82
N LEU A 157 -11.36 -6.15 2.66
CA LEU A 157 -10.59 -6.11 1.42
C LEU A 157 -11.36 -6.71 0.23
N LYS A 158 -12.11 -7.80 0.45
CA LYS A 158 -12.95 -8.38 -0.61
C LYS A 158 -14.08 -7.43 -1.03
N ALA A 159 -14.71 -6.73 -0.09
CA ALA A 159 -15.78 -5.77 -0.39
C ALA A 159 -15.26 -4.56 -1.17
N GLU A 160 -14.12 -3.98 -0.76
CA GLU A 160 -13.47 -2.87 -1.45
C GLU A 160 -13.07 -3.23 -2.89
N LEU A 161 -12.55 -4.45 -3.11
CA LEU A 161 -12.19 -4.96 -4.44
C LEU A 161 -13.41 -5.19 -5.35
N HIS A 162 -14.55 -5.60 -4.80
CA HIS A 162 -15.79 -5.79 -5.57
C HIS A 162 -16.47 -4.47 -5.93
N MET A 163 -16.44 -3.48 -5.05
CA MET A 163 -17.02 -2.16 -5.32
C MET A 163 -16.22 -1.35 -6.35
N SER A 164 -14.93 -1.64 -6.50
CA SER A 164 -14.06 -1.00 -7.50
C SER A 164 -14.22 -1.56 -8.92
N ARG A 165 -15.12 -2.52 -9.14
CA ARG A 165 -15.38 -3.19 -10.43
C ARG A 165 -16.77 -2.91 -11.03
N LYS A 166 -17.56 -2.03 -10.40
CA LYS A 166 -18.86 -1.53 -10.89
C LYS A 166 -18.72 -0.07 -11.25
#